data_AF-C3MY60-F1
#
_entry.id   AF-C3MY60-F1
#
_cell.length_a   1.000
_cell.length_b   1.000
_cell.length_c   1.000
_cell.angle_alpha   90.00
_cell.angle_beta   90.00
_cell.angle_gamma   90.00
#
_symmetry.space_group_name_H-M   'P 1'
#
loop_
_entity.id
_entity.type
_entity.pdbx_description
1 polymer ?
#
loop_
_entity_poly.entity_id
_entity_poly.type
_entity_poly.pdbx_seq_one_letter_code
_entity_poly.pdbx_strand_id
1 'polypeptide(L)'
;MNGIIQFGNKWVKVNESIFYLTPHALKVLKEWYNWSVNYDTDAPEDFRAEEVEYFAKALELLKPQSRDEASHYLTILENAFVQTDYKIKEVIDRIHANKSGNILVREL
;
A
#
# COMPACT_ATOMS: atom_id res chain seq x y z
N MET A 1 -16.30 4.61 15.65
CA MET A 1 -14.94 4.05 15.72
C MET A 1 -14.29 4.36 14.39
N ASN A 2 -13.22 5.17 14.37
CA ASN A 2 -12.47 5.39 13.15
C ASN A 2 -11.56 4.17 12.96
N GLY A 3 -11.83 3.35 11.94
CA GLY A 3 -11.04 2.16 11.67
C GLY A 3 -9.59 2.50 11.33
N ILE A 4 -8.68 1.56 11.61
CA ILE A 4 -7.24 1.65 11.33
C ILE A 4 -6.99 1.86 9.82
N ILE A 5 -7.89 1.33 8.98
CA ILE A 5 -7.83 1.43 7.53
C ILE A 5 -9.12 2.04 7.00
N GLN A 6 -9.01 3.05 6.13
CA GLN A 6 -10.14 3.73 5.50
C GLN A 6 -9.87 4.00 4.02
N PHE A 7 -10.82 3.66 3.16
CA PHE A 7 -10.72 3.90 1.71
C PHE A 7 -11.60 5.08 1.30
N GLY A 8 -10.99 6.12 0.74
CA GLY A 8 -11.68 7.22 0.08
C GLY A 8 -11.84 7.00 -1.43
N ASN A 9 -12.16 8.07 -2.17
CA ASN A 9 -12.33 8.00 -3.63
C ASN A 9 -11.00 7.93 -4.41
N LYS A 10 -9.91 8.47 -3.84
CA LYS A 10 -8.58 8.57 -4.46
C LYS A 10 -7.44 8.34 -3.47
N TRP A 11 -7.78 7.89 -2.27
CA TRP A 11 -6.83 7.77 -1.18
C TRP A 11 -7.17 6.56 -0.32
N VAL A 12 -6.16 6.05 0.36
CA VAL A 12 -6.30 5.11 1.47
C VAL A 12 -5.59 5.70 2.70
N LYS A 13 -6.27 5.72 3.83
CA LYS A 13 -5.72 6.09 5.14
C LYS A 13 -5.40 4.80 5.87
N VAL A 14 -4.18 4.70 6.38
CA VAL A 14 -3.71 3.59 7.23
C VAL A 14 -3.07 4.22 8.46
N ASN A 15 -3.58 3.92 9.65
CA ASN A 15 -3.25 4.66 10.87
C ASN A 15 -3.45 6.17 10.64
N GLU A 16 -2.43 7.00 10.84
CA GLU A 16 -2.48 8.44 10.57
C GLU A 16 -1.91 8.85 9.20
N SER A 17 -1.41 7.89 8.43
CA SER A 17 -0.83 8.11 7.10
C SER A 17 -1.90 8.09 6.01
N ILE A 18 -1.84 9.02 5.06
CA ILE A 18 -2.74 9.08 3.89
C ILE A 18 -1.91 8.91 2.62
N PHE A 19 -2.30 7.96 1.78
CA PHE A 19 -1.65 7.66 0.51
C PHE A 19 -2.58 7.96 -0.66
N TYR A 20 -2.06 8.61 -1.70
CA TYR A 20 -2.84 9.00 -2.89
C TYR A 20 -2.52 8.07 -4.05
N LEU A 21 -3.48 7.21 -4.40
CA LEU A 21 -3.30 6.15 -5.39
C LEU A 21 -3.99 6.49 -6.71
N THR A 22 -3.53 5.86 -7.80
CA THR A 22 -4.30 5.87 -9.04
C THR A 22 -5.64 5.16 -8.82
N PRO A 23 -6.72 5.48 -9.56
CA PRO A 23 -8.01 4.80 -9.41
C PRO A 23 -7.90 3.28 -9.57
N HIS A 24 -7.00 2.81 -10.45
CA HIS A 24 -6.73 1.40 -10.68
C HIS A 24 -6.06 0.75 -9.47
N ALA A 25 -4.99 1.35 -8.94
CA ALA A 25 -4.31 0.88 -7.73
C ALA A 25 -5.26 0.81 -6.53
N LEU A 26 -6.05 1.87 -6.30
CA LEU A 26 -6.99 1.93 -5.18
C LEU A 26 -8.06 0.83 -5.28
N LYS A 27 -8.58 0.59 -6.48
CA LYS A 27 -9.59 -0.46 -6.71
C LYS A 27 -9.03 -1.83 -6.40
N VAL A 28 -7.85 -2.18 -6.93
CA VAL A 28 -7.22 -3.49 -6.70
C VAL A 28 -6.84 -3.66 -5.22
N LEU A 29 -6.28 -2.64 -4.58
CA LEU A 29 -5.94 -2.71 -3.14
C LEU A 29 -7.19 -2.90 -2.28
N LYS A 30 -8.31 -2.25 -2.62
CA LYS A 30 -9.59 -2.43 -1.92
C LYS A 30 -10.17 -3.83 -2.15
N GLU A 31 -10.07 -4.36 -3.37
CA GLU A 31 -10.47 -5.73 -3.69
C GLU A 31 -9.68 -6.74 -2.85
N TRP A 32 -8.35 -6.58 -2.76
CA TRP A 32 -7.48 -7.42 -1.93
C TRP A 32 -7.80 -7.29 -0.43
N TYR A 33 -7.96 -6.07 0.10
CA TYR A 33 -8.29 -5.86 1.51
C TYR A 33 -9.62 -6.52 1.89
N ASN A 34 -10.65 -6.34 1.06
CA ASN A 34 -11.94 -6.98 1.27
C ASN A 34 -11.83 -8.51 1.23
N TRP A 35 -11.04 -9.07 0.32
CA TRP A 35 -10.79 -10.51 0.31
C TRP A 35 -10.10 -10.95 1.61
N SER A 36 -9.03 -10.28 2.02
CA SER A 36 -8.29 -10.61 3.22
C SER A 36 -9.18 -10.57 4.47
N VAL A 37 -10.00 -9.52 4.66
CA VAL A 37 -10.93 -9.45 5.80
C VAL A 37 -11.95 -10.59 5.83
N ASN A 38 -12.41 -11.06 4.66
CA ASN A 38 -13.46 -12.08 4.58
C ASN A 38 -12.93 -13.52 4.59
N TYR A 39 -11.68 -13.75 4.18
CA TYR A 39 -11.14 -15.09 3.94
C TYR A 39 -9.86 -15.41 4.71
N ASP A 40 -9.15 -14.40 5.21
CA ASP A 40 -7.96 -14.56 6.05
C ASP A 40 -8.27 -14.08 7.48
N THR A 41 -9.18 -14.79 8.13
CA THR A 41 -9.74 -14.39 9.44
C THR A 41 -8.75 -14.48 10.59
N ASP A 42 -7.63 -15.18 10.38
CA ASP A 42 -6.61 -15.40 11.41
C ASP A 42 -5.61 -14.23 11.47
N ALA A 43 -5.51 -13.41 10.43
CA ALA A 43 -4.65 -12.23 10.40
C ALA A 43 -5.22 -11.09 11.27
N PRO A 44 -4.48 -10.60 12.29
CA PRO A 44 -4.88 -9.45 13.10
C PRO A 44 -5.07 -8.18 12.27
N GLU A 45 -5.93 -7.26 12.74
CA GLU A 45 -6.15 -5.97 12.06
C GLU A 45 -4.86 -5.15 11.92
N ASP A 46 -3.98 -5.18 12.94
CA ASP A 46 -2.69 -4.50 12.92
C ASP A 46 -1.74 -5.06 11.84
N PHE A 47 -1.65 -6.38 11.72
CA PHE A 47 -0.84 -7.02 10.67
C PHE A 47 -1.36 -6.65 9.27
N ARG A 48 -2.69 -6.68 9.10
CA ARG A 48 -3.33 -6.27 7.85
C ARG A 48 -3.08 -4.78 7.55
N ALA A 49 -3.03 -3.93 8.58
CA ALA A 49 -2.68 -2.53 8.41
C ALA A 49 -1.23 -2.34 7.94
N GLU A 50 -0.27 -3.10 8.48
CA GLU A 50 1.11 -3.06 8.01
C GLU A 50 1.24 -3.44 6.53
N GLU A 51 0.52 -4.47 6.10
CA GLU A 51 0.53 -4.95 4.72
C GLU A 51 -0.15 -3.96 3.77
N VAL A 52 -1.30 -3.39 4.15
CA VAL A 52 -1.95 -2.31 3.37
C VAL A 52 -1.06 -1.08 3.28
N GLU A 53 -0.36 -0.71 4.36
CA GLU A 53 0.58 0.42 4.34
C GLU A 53 1.72 0.16 3.34
N TYR A 54 2.29 -1.04 3.36
CA TYR A 54 3.33 -1.47 2.42
C TYR A 54 2.86 -1.37 0.96
N PHE A 55 1.70 -1.94 0.64
CA PHE A 55 1.13 -1.87 -0.72
C PHE A 55 0.80 -0.44 -1.12
N ALA A 56 0.23 0.37 -0.22
CA ALA A 56 -0.11 1.75 -0.51
C ALA A 56 1.14 2.58 -0.85
N LYS A 57 2.22 2.45 -0.08
CA LYS A 57 3.52 3.10 -0.38
C LYS A 57 4.05 2.67 -1.74
N ALA A 58 4.10 1.36 -2.00
CA ALA A 58 4.62 0.83 -3.25
C ALA A 58 3.79 1.27 -4.48
N LEU A 59 2.47 1.18 -4.41
CA LEU A 59 1.57 1.58 -5.50
C LEU A 59 1.58 3.10 -5.73
N GLU A 60 1.78 3.91 -4.69
CA GLU A 60 1.96 5.36 -4.82
C GLU A 60 3.28 5.72 -5.54
N LEU A 61 4.32 4.91 -5.37
CA LEU A 61 5.60 5.05 -6.07
C LEU A 61 5.48 4.59 -7.53
N LEU A 62 4.88 3.42 -7.77
CA LEU A 62 4.78 2.80 -9.09
C LEU A 62 3.76 3.46 -10.00
N LYS A 63 2.67 4.00 -9.44
CA LYS A 63 1.59 4.69 -10.18
C LYS A 63 1.08 3.89 -11.40
N PRO A 64 0.51 2.69 -11.21
CA PRO A 64 0.00 1.90 -12.33
C PRO A 64 -1.12 2.64 -13.09
N GLN A 65 -1.10 2.54 -14.41
CA GLN A 65 -1.97 3.21 -15.37
C GLN A 65 -3.14 2.35 -15.84
N SER A 66 -3.18 1.07 -15.46
CA SER A 66 -4.30 0.17 -15.77
C SER A 66 -4.62 -0.76 -14.59
N ARG A 67 -5.80 -1.40 -14.64
CA ARG A 67 -6.17 -2.43 -13.66
C ARG A 67 -5.24 -3.64 -13.73
N ASP A 68 -4.85 -4.04 -14.93
CA ASP A 68 -3.99 -5.22 -15.13
C ASP A 68 -2.58 -4.97 -14.59
N GLU A 69 -2.04 -3.78 -14.83
CA GLU A 69 -0.75 -3.36 -14.27
C GLU A 69 -0.81 -3.25 -12.74
N ALA A 70 -1.88 -2.66 -12.19
CA ALA A 70 -2.08 -2.57 -10.74
C ALA A 70 -2.17 -3.97 -10.10
N SER A 71 -2.92 -4.88 -10.71
CA SER A 71 -3.04 -6.28 -10.24
C SER A 71 -1.70 -7.01 -10.33
N HIS A 72 -0.98 -6.85 -11.44
CA HIS A 72 0.33 -7.45 -11.65
C HIS A 72 1.33 -7.00 -10.57
N TYR A 73 1.41 -5.70 -10.32
CA TYR A 73 2.28 -5.18 -9.27
C TYR A 73 1.85 -5.61 -7.88
N LEU A 74 0.55 -5.63 -7.57
CA LEU A 74 0.09 -6.13 -6.27
C LEU A 74 0.52 -7.58 -6.04
N THR A 75 0.37 -8.46 -7.03
CA THR A 75 0.82 -9.86 -6.94
C THR A 75 2.34 -9.98 -6.75
N ILE A 76 3.14 -9.13 -7.42
CA ILE A 76 4.60 -9.11 -7.20
C ILE A 76 4.93 -8.67 -5.78
N LEU A 77 4.26 -7.62 -5.30
CA LEU A 77 4.49 -7.06 -3.96
C LEU A 77 4.09 -8.05 -2.87
N GLU A 78 2.95 -8.72 -2.99
CA GLU A 78 2.48 -9.77 -2.08
C GLU A 78 3.49 -10.92 -2.00
N ASN A 79 3.93 -11.42 -3.16
CA ASN A 79 4.96 -12.46 -3.20
C ASN A 79 6.28 -12.00 -2.56
N ALA A 80 6.72 -10.77 -2.83
CA ALA A 80 7.93 -10.22 -2.23
C ALA A 80 7.79 -10.06 -0.70
N PHE A 81 6.61 -9.64 -0.22
CA PHE A 81 6.31 -9.48 1.18
C PHE A 81 6.49 -10.80 1.93
N VAL A 82 5.88 -11.88 1.43
CA VAL A 82 6.00 -13.22 2.02
C VAL A 82 7.41 -13.81 1.86
N GLN A 83 7.99 -13.77 0.66
CA GLN A 83 9.29 -14.41 0.39
C GLN A 83 10.46 -13.76 1.13
N THR A 84 10.33 -12.51 1.52
CA THR A 84 11.37 -11.79 2.27
C THR A 84 11.14 -11.82 3.77
N ASP A 85 10.16 -12.59 4.27
CA ASP A 85 9.78 -12.55 5.69
C ASP A 85 9.47 -11.10 6.11
N TYR A 86 8.69 -10.40 5.28
CA TYR A 86 8.23 -9.02 5.41
C TYR A 86 9.32 -7.93 5.32
N LYS A 87 10.60 -8.31 5.18
CA LYS A 87 11.75 -7.38 5.16
C LYS A 87 11.77 -6.45 3.95
N ILE A 88 11.11 -6.79 2.85
CA ILE A 88 10.96 -5.87 1.71
C ILE A 88 10.28 -4.55 2.10
N LYS A 89 9.47 -4.55 3.17
CA LYS A 89 8.83 -3.34 3.70
C LYS A 89 9.86 -2.27 4.07
N GLU A 90 10.98 -2.65 4.68
CA GLU A 90 12.05 -1.72 5.06
C GLU A 90 12.60 -0.98 3.84
N VAL A 91 12.78 -1.69 2.72
CA VAL A 91 13.27 -1.12 1.47
C VAL A 91 12.26 -0.11 0.89
N ILE A 92 10.98 -0.47 0.84
CA ILE A 92 9.93 0.43 0.33
C ILE A 92 9.76 1.64 1.25
N ASP A 93 9.81 1.45 2.57
CA ASP A 93 9.77 2.53 3.54
C ASP A 93 10.93 3.52 3.31
N ARG A 94 12.14 3.01 3.06
CA ARG A 94 13.31 3.84 2.77
C ARG A 94 13.17 4.61 1.46
N ILE A 95 12.65 3.99 0.40
CA ILE A 95 12.41 4.65 -0.90
C ILE A 95 11.33 5.74 -0.75
N HIS A 96 10.23 5.42 -0.06
CA HIS A 96 9.11 6.35 0.16
C HIS A 96 9.54 7.57 0.98
N ALA A 97 10.32 7.37 2.05
CA ALA A 97 10.89 8.46 2.83
C ALA A 97 11.80 9.39 1.99
N ASN A 98 12.62 8.83 1.09
CA ASN A 98 13.50 9.60 0.20
C ASN A 98 12.73 10.41 -0.85
N LYS A 99 11.57 9.91 -1.32
CA LYS A 99 10.68 10.68 -2.21
C LYS A 99 10.17 11.94 -1.51
N SER A 100 9.76 11.83 -0.25
CA SER A 100 9.28 12.95 0.55
C SER A 100 10.40 13.95 0.89
N GLY A 101 11.62 13.47 1.15
CA GLY A 101 12.79 14.32 1.37
C GLY A 101 13.25 15.11 0.14
N ASN A 102 13.13 14.54 -1.06
CA ASN A 102 13.49 15.21 -2.32
C ASN A 102 12.57 16.38 -2.70
N ILE A 103 11.38 16.49 -2.08
CA ILE A 103 10.50 17.65 -2.27
C ILE A 103 11.09 18.89 -1.58
N LEU A 104 11.83 18.73 -0.47
CA LEU A 104 12.46 19.83 0.28
C LEU A 104 13.80 20.30 -0.33
N VAL A 105 14.50 19.45 -1.08
CA VAL A 105 15.85 19.77 -1.62
C VAL A 105 15.80 20.51 -2.96
N ARG A 106 14.64 20.57 -3.63
CA ARG A 106 14.49 21.24 -4.95
C ARG A 106 14.18 22.74 -4.89
N GLU A 107 14.11 23.32 -3.69
CA GLU A 107 13.85 24.77 -3.48
C GLU A 107 15.09 25.57 -3.00
N LEU A 108 16.31 25.16 -3.38
CA LEU A 108 17.53 25.95 -3.13
C LEU A 108 18.25 26.33 -4.42
#